data_AF-A0A2J8Q5J4-F1
#
_entry.id   AF-A0A2J8Q5J4-F1
#
_cell.length_a   1.000
_cell.length_b   1.000
_cell.length_c   1.000
_cell.angle_alpha   90.00
_cell.angle_beta   90.00
_cell.angle_gamma   90.00
#
_symmetry.space_group_name_H-M   'P 1'
#
loop_
_entity.id
_entity.type
_entity.pdbx_description
1 polymer ?
#
loop_
_entity_poly.entity_id
_entity_poly.type
_entity_poly.pdbx_seq_one_letter_code
_entity_poly.pdbx_strand_id
1 'polypeptide(L)'
;MHDNTVDRTTDGTGRLCDLTFEQIRKLNPAANHRLRNDFPDEKIPTLREAVAECLNHNLTIFFDVKGHANKATEALKKMYMEFPQLYNNSVVCSFLPEVIYKV
;
A
#
# COMPACT_ATOMS: atom_id res chain seq x y z
N MET A 1 2.69 -2.91 -0.15
CA MET A 1 2.70 -4.01 -1.15
C MET A 1 2.39 -5.32 -0.46
N HIS A 2 1.85 -6.29 -1.19
CA HIS A 2 1.44 -7.58 -0.64
C HIS A 2 2.63 -8.52 -0.37
N ASP A 3 3.55 -8.62 -1.33
CA ASP A 3 4.66 -9.58 -1.28
C ASP A 3 5.92 -8.94 -0.68
N ASN A 4 6.83 -9.80 -0.20
CA ASN A 4 8.15 -9.38 0.29
C ASN A 4 9.14 -9.11 -0.85
N THR A 5 8.83 -9.51 -2.08
CA THR A 5 9.62 -9.26 -3.28
C THR A 5 8.76 -8.59 -4.35
N VAL A 6 9.40 -7.97 -5.34
CA VAL A 6 8.69 -7.22 -6.40
C VAL A 6 8.37 -8.07 -7.63
N ASP A 7 8.92 -9.27 -7.71
CA ASP A 7 8.98 -10.14 -8.89
C ASP A 7 7.60 -10.49 -9.46
N ARG A 8 6.64 -10.86 -8.60
CA ARG A 8 5.34 -11.34 -9.06
C ARG A 8 4.53 -10.26 -9.77
N THR A 9 4.55 -9.05 -9.24
CA THR A 9 3.67 -7.96 -9.67
C THR A 9 4.35 -6.91 -10.53
N THR A 10 5.66 -6.98 -10.71
CA THR A 10 6.39 -5.91 -11.42
C THR A 10 7.35 -6.47 -12.46
N ASP A 11 7.99 -5.58 -13.21
CA ASP A 11 9.13 -5.85 -14.08
C ASP A 11 10.48 -5.90 -13.34
N GLY A 12 10.49 -5.70 -12.02
CA GLY A 12 11.68 -5.81 -11.18
C GLY A 12 11.89 -7.18 -10.56
N THR A 13 13.03 -7.37 -9.89
CA THR A 13 13.36 -8.60 -9.14
C THR A 13 13.95 -8.22 -7.78
N GLY A 14 13.73 -9.07 -6.77
CA GLY A 14 14.40 -8.97 -5.48
C GLY A 14 13.53 -8.45 -4.35
N ARG A 15 14.12 -8.40 -3.15
CA ARG A 15 13.38 -8.07 -1.91
C ARG A 15 13.03 -6.60 -1.86
N LEU A 16 11.78 -6.31 -1.50
CA LEU A 16 11.26 -4.95 -1.39
C LEU A 16 12.04 -4.10 -0.37
N CYS A 17 12.51 -4.73 0.71
CA CYS A 17 13.27 -4.06 1.76
C CYS A 17 14.69 -3.63 1.35
N ASP A 18 15.20 -4.16 0.23
CA ASP A 18 16.55 -3.87 -0.27
C ASP A 18 16.52 -2.73 -1.30
N LEU A 19 15.33 -2.28 -1.73
CA LEU A 19 15.14 -1.23 -2.73
C LEU A 19 14.83 0.12 -2.07
N THR A 20 15.32 1.20 -2.67
CA THR A 20 14.91 2.56 -2.31
C THR A 20 13.52 2.87 -2.83
N PHE A 21 12.85 3.85 -2.23
CA PHE A 21 11.55 4.31 -2.72
C PHE A 21 11.60 4.78 -4.19
N GLU A 22 12.66 5.48 -4.59
CA GLU A 22 12.84 5.91 -5.99
C GLU A 22 13.00 4.75 -6.96
N GLN A 23 13.68 3.68 -6.54
CA GLN A 23 13.79 2.46 -7.34
C GLN A 23 12.42 1.78 -7.47
N ILE A 24 11.69 1.65 -6.37
CA ILE A 24 10.34 1.06 -6.35
C ILE A 24 9.39 1.86 -7.26
N ARG A 25 9.44 3.20 -7.23
CA ARG A 25 8.57 4.06 -8.03
C ARG A 25 8.81 4.01 -9.54
N LYS A 26 9.93 3.44 -9.99
CA LYS A 26 10.22 3.21 -11.41
C LYS A 26 9.71 1.87 -11.93
N LEU A 27 9.31 0.95 -11.05
CA LEU A 27 8.81 -0.36 -11.44
C LEU A 27 7.40 -0.25 -12.01
N ASN A 28 7.12 -1.02 -13.05
CA ASN A 28 5.81 -1.13 -13.66
C ASN A 28 4.97 -2.20 -12.92
N PRO A 29 3.93 -1.83 -12.15
CA PRO A 29 3.11 -2.78 -11.39
C PRO A 29 2.14 -3.61 -12.24
N ALA A 30 2.08 -3.36 -13.55
CA ALA A 30 1.25 -4.08 -14.50
C ALA A 30 2.05 -5.04 -15.39
N ALA A 31 3.38 -5.10 -15.28
CA ALA A 31 4.24 -5.85 -16.22
C ALA A 31 3.81 -7.32 -16.44
N ASN A 32 3.40 -7.98 -15.36
CA ASN A 32 2.95 -9.38 -15.36
C ASN A 32 1.42 -9.53 -15.39
N HIS A 33 0.68 -8.44 -15.57
CA HIS A 33 -0.77 -8.44 -15.64
C HIS A 33 -1.25 -8.66 -17.08
N ARG A 34 -2.33 -9.43 -17.26
CA ARG A 34 -2.91 -9.72 -18.59
C ARG A 34 -3.38 -8.46 -19.34
N LEU A 35 -3.74 -7.41 -18.62
CA LEU A 35 -4.21 -6.13 -19.17
C LEU A 35 -3.10 -5.06 -19.25
N ARG A 36 -1.83 -5.43 -19.18
CA ARG A 36 -0.70 -4.46 -19.13
C ARG A 36 -0.70 -3.38 -20.21
N ASN A 37 -1.24 -3.70 -21.39
CA ASN A 37 -1.30 -2.78 -22.52
C ASN A 37 -2.33 -1.65 -22.29
N ASP A 38 -3.32 -1.87 -21.43
CA ASP A 38 -4.34 -0.88 -21.09
C ASP A 38 -3.84 0.11 -20.02
N PHE A 39 -2.72 -0.23 -19.35
CA PHE A 39 -2.20 0.48 -18.18
C PHE A 39 -0.67 0.69 -18.29
N PRO A 40 -0.17 1.40 -19.32
CA PRO A 40 1.26 1.50 -19.60
C PRO A 40 2.04 2.36 -18.59
N ASP A 41 1.39 3.33 -17.95
CA ASP A 41 2.02 4.38 -17.14
C ASP A 41 1.72 4.28 -15.63
N GLU A 42 1.29 3.11 -15.19
CA GLU A 42 0.96 2.87 -13.78
C GLU A 42 2.20 2.89 -12.88
N LYS A 43 1.97 3.29 -11.63
CA LYS A 43 3.03 3.36 -10.60
C LYS A 43 2.56 2.68 -9.33
N ILE A 44 3.50 2.08 -8.61
CA ILE A 44 3.22 1.55 -7.27
C ILE A 44 2.83 2.74 -6.36
N PRO A 45 1.59 2.79 -5.84
CA PRO A 45 1.14 3.95 -5.08
C PRO A 45 1.78 3.97 -3.69
N THR A 46 1.99 5.17 -3.16
CA THR A 46 2.19 5.37 -1.73
C THR A 46 0.89 5.13 -0.98
N LEU A 47 0.99 4.90 0.34
CA LEU A 47 -0.19 4.79 1.20
C LEU A 47 -1.07 6.05 1.12
N ARG A 48 -0.46 7.24 1.12
CA ARG A 48 -1.17 8.52 1.06
C ARG A 48 -1.89 8.72 -0.28
N GLU A 49 -1.23 8.43 -1.41
CA GLU A 49 -1.86 8.51 -2.74
C GLU A 49 -3.08 7.57 -2.82
N ALA A 50 -2.94 6.32 -2.37
CA ALA A 50 -4.04 5.36 -2.37
C ALA A 50 -5.21 5.81 -1.47
N VAL A 51 -4.92 6.36 -0.29
CA VAL A 51 -5.94 6.90 0.62
C VAL A 51 -6.69 8.05 -0.03
N ALA A 52 -5.97 9.03 -0.57
CA ALA A 52 -6.58 10.19 -1.22
C ALA A 52 -7.49 9.77 -2.38
N GLU A 53 -7.03 8.82 -3.20
CA GLU A 53 -7.81 8.29 -4.32
C GLU A 53 -9.11 7.60 -3.84
N CYS A 54 -9.03 6.73 -2.83
CA CYS A 54 -10.22 6.08 -2.29
C CYS A 54 -11.22 7.08 -1.71
N LEU A 55 -10.73 8.12 -1.00
CA LEU A 55 -11.59 9.15 -0.42
C LEU A 55 -12.26 10.01 -1.49
N ASN A 56 -11.54 10.37 -2.57
CA ASN A 56 -12.10 11.11 -3.71
C ASN A 56 -13.25 10.35 -4.39
N HIS A 57 -13.23 9.02 -4.32
CA HIS A 57 -14.25 8.14 -4.88
C HIS A 57 -15.27 7.63 -3.84
N ASN A 58 -15.26 8.16 -2.62
CA ASN A 58 -16.14 7.75 -1.51
C ASN A 58 -16.08 6.23 -1.22
N LEU A 59 -14.91 5.61 -1.36
CA LEU A 59 -14.72 4.18 -1.11
C LEU A 59 -14.39 3.90 0.36
N THR A 60 -14.82 2.74 0.86
CA THR A 60 -14.38 2.22 2.15
C THR A 60 -13.06 1.47 2.01
N ILE A 61 -12.06 1.81 2.82
CA ILE A 61 -10.71 1.26 2.72
C ILE A 61 -10.51 0.12 3.72
N PHE A 62 -9.99 -1.01 3.26
CA PHE A 62 -9.50 -2.08 4.14
C PHE A 62 -7.97 -2.07 4.15
N PHE A 63 -7.37 -1.59 5.24
CA PHE A 63 -5.93 -1.60 5.42
C PHE A 63 -5.47 -2.96 5.92
N ASP A 64 -5.06 -3.84 5.01
CA ASP A 64 -4.46 -5.14 5.31
C ASP A 64 -2.95 -5.00 5.57
N VAL A 65 -2.56 -5.02 6.85
CA VAL A 65 -1.16 -4.85 7.26
C VAL A 65 -0.40 -6.17 7.13
N LYS A 66 0.54 -6.22 6.18
CA LYS A 66 1.33 -7.42 5.87
C LYS A 66 2.60 -7.62 6.69
N GLY A 67 3.07 -6.62 7.43
CA GLY A 67 4.36 -6.69 8.08
C GLY A 67 4.70 -5.47 8.92
N HIS A 68 5.81 -5.55 9.66
CA HIS A 68 6.42 -4.42 10.38
C HIS A 68 5.43 -3.65 11.28
N ALA A 69 4.76 -4.35 12.20
CA ALA A 69 3.63 -3.83 12.98
C ALA A 69 3.84 -2.41 13.53
N ASN A 70 4.99 -2.12 14.16
CA ASN A 70 5.29 -0.79 14.70
C ASN A 70 5.33 0.30 13.61
N LYS A 71 6.07 0.06 12.52
CA LYS A 71 6.18 1.03 11.42
C LYS A 71 4.84 1.23 10.72
N ALA A 72 4.09 0.15 10.51
CA ALA A 72 2.77 0.20 9.89
C ALA A 72 1.78 1.00 10.74
N THR A 73 1.74 0.75 12.05
CA THR A 73 0.87 1.47 12.99
C THR A 73 1.19 2.97 13.00
N GLU A 74 2.46 3.35 13.08
CA GLU A 74 2.85 4.76 13.07
C GLU A 74 2.50 5.44 11.73
N ALA A 75 2.63 4.73 10.61
CA ALA A 75 2.19 5.24 9.31
C ALA A 75 0.66 5.41 9.26
N LEU A 76 -0.10 4.44 9.76
CA LEU A 76 -1.57 4.52 9.83
C LEU A 76 -2.01 5.69 10.72
N LYS A 77 -1.46 5.85 11.92
CA LYS A 77 -1.77 7.00 12.80
C LYS A 77 -1.59 8.34 12.06
N LYS A 78 -0.50 8.49 11.29
CA LYS A 78 -0.29 9.68 10.45
C LYS A 78 -1.39 9.86 9.40
N MET A 79 -1.85 8.78 8.76
CA MET A 79 -2.96 8.86 7.81
C MET A 79 -4.28 9.23 8.49
N TYR A 80 -4.61 8.68 9.66
CA TYR A 80 -5.83 9.07 10.39
C TYR A 80 -5.80 10.51 10.91
N MET A 81 -4.62 11.01 11.32
CA MET A 81 -4.44 12.42 11.68
C MET A 81 -4.61 13.35 10.47
N GLU A 82 -4.09 12.94 9.31
CA GLU A 82 -4.18 13.73 8.07
C GLU A 82 -5.57 13.67 7.43
N PHE A 83 -6.21 12.50 7.48
CA PHE A 83 -7.53 12.22 6.91
C PHE A 83 -8.48 11.68 7.99
N PRO A 84 -9.05 12.53 8.86
CA PRO A 84 -9.96 12.08 9.92
C PRO A 84 -11.22 11.35 9.43
N GLN A 85 -11.56 11.47 8.14
CA GLN A 85 -12.66 10.71 7.53
C GLN A 85 -12.45 9.19 7.63
N LEU A 86 -11.19 8.73 7.70
CA LEU A 86 -10.81 7.33 7.85
C LEU A 86 -11.43 6.65 9.07
N TYR A 87 -11.75 7.39 10.14
CA TYR A 87 -12.45 6.83 11.30
C TYR A 87 -13.83 6.25 10.97
N ASN A 88 -14.47 6.76 9.91
CA ASN A 88 -15.82 6.33 9.50
C ASN A 88 -15.83 5.49 8.22
N ASN A 89 -14.77 5.54 7.42
CA ASN A 89 -14.73 4.91 6.09
C ASN A 89 -13.51 4.01 5.88
N SER A 90 -12.94 3.48 6.95
CA SER A 90 -11.91 2.45 6.83
C SER A 90 -11.93 1.42 7.96
N VAL A 91 -11.31 0.28 7.68
CA VAL A 91 -11.12 -0.84 8.62
C VAL A 91 -9.65 -1.26 8.55
N VAL A 92 -9.01 -1.43 9.71
CA VAL A 92 -7.66 -2.00 9.79
C VAL A 92 -7.75 -3.48 10.11
N CYS A 93 -7.12 -4.32 9.28
CA CYS A 93 -7.06 -5.76 9.46
C CYS A 93 -5.62 -6.27 9.32
N SER A 94 -5.30 -7.35 10.02
CA SER A 94 -3.93 -7.89 10.06
C SER A 94 -3.92 -9.31 10.64
N PHE A 95 -3.00 -10.15 10.15
CA PHE A 95 -2.64 -11.41 10.81
C PHE A 95 -1.59 -11.22 11.93
N LEU A 96 -1.08 -10.00 12.11
CA LEU A 96 -0.19 -9.60 13.20
C LEU A 96 -1.04 -8.96 14.31
N PRO A 97 -1.30 -9.67 15.43
CA PRO A 97 -2.19 -9.17 16.48
C PRO A 97 -1.75 -7.82 17.05
N GLU A 98 -0.44 -7.59 17.12
CA GLU A 98 0.15 -6.33 17.59
C GLU A 98 -0.35 -5.09 16.84
N VAL A 99 -0.69 -5.21 15.56
CA VAL A 99 -1.21 -4.07 14.78
C VAL A 99 -2.53 -3.61 15.36
N ILE A 100 -3.44 -4.56 15.64
CA ILE A 100 -4.80 -4.26 16.10
C ILE A 100 -4.77 -3.61 17.48
N TYR A 101 -3.84 -4.00 18.35
CA TYR A 101 -3.71 -3.41 19.69
C TYR A 101 -3.03 -2.04 19.71
N LYS A 102 -2.39 -1.61 18.63
CA LYS A 102 -1.57 -0.39 18.58
C LYS A 102 -2.19 0.74 17.76
N VAL A 103 -3.18 0.43 16.93
CA VAL A 103 -3.90 1.39 16.07
C VAL A 103 -5.03 2.07 16.84
#